data_AF-A0A522FPS8-F1
#
_entry.id   AF-A0A522FPS8-F1
#
_cell.length_a   1.000
_cell.length_b   1.000
_cell.length_c   1.000
_cell.angle_alpha   90.00
_cell.angle_beta   90.00
_cell.angle_gamma   90.00
#
_symmetry.space_group_name_H-M   'P 1'
#
loop_
_entity.id
_entity.type
_entity.pdbx_description
1 polymer ?
#
loop_
_entity_poly.entity_id
_entity_poly.type
_entity_poly.pdbx_seq_one_letter_code
_entity_poly.pdbx_strand_id
1 'polypeptide(L)'
;MNRRKFIETSGVAAGAAMLGSMTPAVSTGSQVVPEQKPEKTAKIKLGLYSISYGGIWYKGSALSFDELCRYAKQYGYEGIELDNKRPMGNPMDLDQRKREEMHNSLAKYGLEIPCVAANNDFSSPIPEHRECQLLMVRETARLAKDMGAKVVRLFAAWLGVPIHEGVGTYDFVHG
;
A
#
# COMPACT_ATOMS: atom_id res chain seq x y z
N MET A 1 1.63 32.09 -1.95
CA MET A 1 2.77 31.82 -1.03
C MET A 1 3.42 30.51 -1.48
N ASN A 2 4.68 30.55 -1.95
CA ASN A 2 5.28 29.48 -2.74
C ASN A 2 6.09 28.54 -1.84
N ARG A 3 5.75 27.24 -1.81
CA ARG A 3 6.24 26.23 -0.84
C ARG A 3 7.76 26.06 -0.80
N ARG A 4 8.47 26.51 -1.85
CA ARG A 4 9.93 26.44 -1.97
C ARG A 4 10.69 27.42 -1.07
N LYS A 5 10.12 28.60 -0.75
CA LYS A 5 10.82 29.61 0.07
C LYS A 5 10.89 29.28 1.56
N PHE A 6 10.03 28.39 2.06
CA PHE A 6 9.98 28.06 3.49
C PHE A 6 11.14 27.15 3.92
N ILE A 7 11.59 26.25 3.03
CA ILE A 7 12.67 25.30 3.31
C ILE A 7 14.05 25.99 3.28
N GLU A 8 14.27 26.96 2.39
CA GLU A 8 15.52 27.73 2.36
C GLU A 8 15.73 28.58 3.62
N THR A 9 14.65 29.11 4.19
CA THR A 9 14.73 30.03 5.35
C THR A 9 14.96 29.27 6.68
N SER A 10 14.54 28.02 6.77
CA SER A 10 14.65 27.20 7.98
C SER A 10 15.98 26.44 8.09
N GLY A 11 16.69 26.23 6.98
CA GLY A 11 18.01 25.60 6.97
C GLY A 11 19.17 26.50 7.41
N VAL A 12 19.03 27.83 7.30
CA VAL A 12 20.09 28.80 7.64
C VAL A 12 20.05 29.22 9.11
N ALA A 13 18.88 29.13 9.76
CA ALA A 13 18.69 29.61 11.14
C ALA A 13 19.31 28.69 12.23
N ALA A 14 19.65 27.44 11.91
CA ALA A 14 20.22 26.50 12.88
C ALA A 14 21.77 26.52 12.94
N GLY A 15 22.44 27.21 12.01
CA GLY A 15 23.91 27.17 11.88
C GLY A 15 24.66 28.39 12.43
N ALA A 16 23.98 29.45 12.84
CA ALA A 16 24.61 30.75 13.12
C ALA A 16 25.02 30.99 14.58
N ALA A 17 24.87 30.02 15.48
CA ALA A 17 25.08 30.23 16.92
C ALA A 17 26.45 29.77 17.48
N MET A 18 27.43 29.44 16.64
CA MET A 18 28.77 28.99 17.11
C MET A 18 29.93 29.63 16.33
N LEU A 19 29.87 30.94 16.07
CA LEU A 19 31.01 31.69 15.51
C LEU A 19 31.86 32.28 16.64
N GLY A 20 32.62 31.41 17.31
CA GLY A 20 33.78 31.78 18.12
C GLY A 20 34.99 31.99 17.22
N SER A 21 35.51 33.21 17.23
CA SER A 21 36.80 33.70 16.70
C SER A 21 37.84 32.64 16.31
N MET A 22 38.05 32.45 15.00
CA MET A 22 39.31 31.93 14.46
C MET A 22 39.66 32.61 13.13
N THR A 23 40.86 33.18 13.07
CA THR A 23 41.51 33.76 11.88
C THR A 23 41.73 32.70 10.80
N PRO A 24 41.53 33.01 9.49
CA PRO A 24 41.77 32.03 8.45
C PRO A 24 43.26 32.00 8.09
N ALA A 25 43.94 30.91 8.41
CA ALA A 25 45.19 30.53 7.76
C ALA A 25 44.83 29.71 6.52
N VAL A 26 45.17 30.22 5.33
CA VAL A 26 44.95 29.51 4.06
C VAL A 26 45.94 28.36 3.97
N SER A 27 45.47 27.15 4.27
CA SER A 27 46.18 25.90 4.00
C SER A 27 45.90 25.48 2.56
N THR A 28 46.89 25.65 1.68
CA THR A 28 46.94 25.01 0.36
C THR A 28 47.21 23.51 0.52
N GLY A 29 46.17 22.75 0.89
CA GLY A 29 46.16 21.29 0.82
C GLY A 29 45.26 20.86 -0.34
N SER A 30 45.80 20.08 -1.28
CA SER A 30 45.03 19.48 -2.36
C SER A 30 43.82 18.72 -1.81
N GLN A 31 42.63 19.24 -2.09
CA GLN A 31 41.37 18.59 -1.78
C GLN A 31 41.22 17.36 -2.67
N VAL A 32 41.42 16.17 -2.11
CA VAL A 32 40.99 14.93 -2.73
C VAL A 32 39.47 14.90 -2.62
N VAL A 33 38.79 15.19 -3.73
CA VAL A 33 37.32 15.13 -3.81
C VAL A 33 36.92 13.67 -3.58
N PRO A 34 36.12 13.34 -2.55
CA PRO A 34 35.64 11.99 -2.35
C PRO A 34 34.74 11.60 -3.52
N GLU A 35 35.06 10.50 -4.19
CA GLU A 35 34.25 9.94 -5.26
C GLU A 35 32.87 9.57 -4.70
N GLN A 36 31.85 10.36 -5.06
CA GLN A 36 30.48 10.12 -4.65
C GLN A 36 30.00 8.83 -5.33
N LYS A 37 29.71 7.79 -4.52
CA LYS A 37 29.05 6.57 -5.02
C LYS A 37 27.76 6.97 -5.74
N PRO A 38 27.49 6.44 -6.94
CA PRO A 38 26.29 6.78 -7.68
C PRO A 38 25.06 6.45 -6.83
N GLU A 39 24.21 7.45 -6.65
CA GLU A 39 22.97 7.35 -5.89
C GLU A 39 22.09 6.29 -6.55
N LYS A 40 21.83 5.18 -5.86
CA LYS A 40 20.92 4.15 -6.36
C LYS A 40 19.52 4.78 -6.41
N THR A 41 19.09 5.22 -7.59
CA THR A 41 17.71 5.59 -7.85
C THR A 41 16.83 4.38 -7.56
N ALA A 42 16.14 4.39 -6.42
CA ALA A 42 15.23 3.32 -6.05
C ALA A 42 14.09 3.29 -7.07
N LYS A 43 13.99 2.19 -7.84
CA LYS A 43 12.90 1.97 -8.78
C LYS A 43 11.60 1.81 -7.99
N ILE A 44 10.59 2.64 -8.29
CA ILE A 44 9.24 2.49 -7.75
C ILE A 44 8.58 1.29 -8.45
N LYS A 45 8.03 0.37 -7.66
CA LYS A 45 7.23 -0.75 -8.15
C LYS A 45 5.74 -0.40 -8.14
N LEU A 46 4.98 -0.96 -9.09
CA LEU A 46 3.53 -0.78 -9.17
C LEU A 46 2.78 -2.07 -8.83
N GLY A 47 1.78 -1.96 -7.96
CA GLY A 47 0.88 -3.05 -7.59
C GLY A 47 -0.51 -2.87 -8.20
N LEU A 48 -1.09 -3.93 -8.74
CA LEU A 48 -2.48 -3.94 -9.19
C LEU A 48 -3.41 -4.20 -8.00
N TYR A 49 -4.36 -3.30 -7.75
CA TYR A 49 -5.33 -3.47 -6.68
C TYR A 49 -6.49 -4.38 -7.12
N SER A 50 -6.73 -5.46 -6.38
CA SER A 50 -7.70 -6.50 -6.77
C SER A 50 -9.15 -6.02 -6.78
N ILE A 51 -9.49 -4.91 -6.11
CA ILE A 51 -10.86 -4.37 -6.05
C ILE A 51 -11.45 -4.16 -7.45
N SER A 52 -10.63 -3.72 -8.41
CA SER A 52 -11.05 -3.40 -9.77
C SER A 52 -11.62 -4.62 -10.50
N TYR A 53 -11.21 -5.82 -10.11
CA TYR A 53 -11.60 -7.11 -10.69
C TYR A 53 -12.52 -7.92 -9.77
N GLY A 54 -13.13 -7.28 -8.78
CA GLY A 54 -14.07 -7.90 -7.83
C GLY A 54 -15.45 -8.22 -8.39
N GLY A 55 -15.69 -8.00 -9.69
CA GLY A 55 -16.96 -8.35 -10.36
C GLY A 55 -18.14 -7.42 -10.07
N ILE A 56 -17.91 -6.30 -9.39
CA ILE A 56 -18.96 -5.31 -9.06
C ILE A 56 -18.82 -4.00 -9.84
N TRP A 57 -17.71 -3.78 -10.55
CA TRP A 57 -17.43 -2.52 -11.26
C TRP A 57 -17.64 -2.59 -12.78
N TYR A 58 -18.07 -3.74 -13.28
CA TYR A 58 -18.25 -4.00 -14.71
C TYR A 58 -19.26 -5.14 -14.91
N LYS A 59 -19.79 -5.26 -16.13
CA LYS A 59 -20.62 -6.39 -16.54
C LYS A 59 -19.72 -7.62 -16.76
N GLY A 60 -19.80 -8.60 -15.86
CA GLY A 60 -19.03 -9.84 -15.94
C GLY A 60 -18.78 -10.44 -14.56
N SER A 61 -18.22 -11.64 -14.52
CA SER A 61 -17.81 -12.26 -13.26
C SER A 61 -16.55 -11.59 -12.69
N ALA A 62 -16.38 -11.68 -11.37
CA ALA A 62 -15.09 -11.44 -10.76
C ALA A 62 -14.03 -12.36 -11.37
N LEU A 63 -12.79 -11.88 -11.45
CA LEU A 63 -11.68 -12.75 -11.82
C LEU A 63 -11.39 -13.74 -10.68
N SER A 64 -10.86 -14.91 -11.03
CA SER A 64 -10.10 -15.72 -10.09
C SER A 64 -8.76 -15.05 -9.73
N PHE A 65 -8.12 -15.49 -8.65
CA PHE A 65 -6.82 -14.93 -8.26
C PHE A 65 -5.71 -15.22 -9.30
N ASP A 66 -5.72 -16.40 -9.93
CA ASP A 66 -4.76 -16.73 -11.01
C ASP A 66 -4.96 -15.81 -12.23
N GLU A 67 -6.21 -15.54 -12.61
CA GLU A 67 -6.52 -14.60 -13.69
C GLU A 67 -6.06 -13.18 -13.35
N LEU A 68 -6.28 -12.71 -12.12
CA LEU A 68 -5.75 -11.42 -11.68
C LEU A 68 -4.22 -11.37 -11.82
N CYS A 69 -3.51 -12.42 -11.39
CA CYS A 69 -2.05 -12.51 -11.53
C CYS A 69 -1.61 -12.48 -12.99
N ARG A 70 -2.29 -13.22 -13.85
CA ARG A 70 -2.04 -13.20 -15.29
C ARG A 70 -2.20 -11.80 -15.88
N TYR A 71 -3.29 -11.12 -15.52
CA TYR A 71 -3.57 -9.74 -15.97
C TYR A 71 -2.51 -8.76 -15.43
N ALA A 72 -2.19 -8.82 -14.14
CA ALA A 72 -1.17 -7.97 -13.52
C ALA A 72 0.16 -8.09 -14.28
N LYS A 73 0.61 -9.32 -14.57
CA LYS A 73 1.82 -9.56 -15.36
C LYS A 73 1.71 -9.03 -16.78
N GLN A 74 0.60 -9.29 -17.46
CA GLN A 74 0.36 -8.83 -18.83
C GLN A 74 0.45 -7.30 -18.97
N TYR A 75 -0.04 -6.56 -17.97
CA TYR A 75 -0.02 -5.09 -17.96
C TYR A 75 1.24 -4.49 -17.29
N GLY A 76 2.23 -5.30 -16.92
CA GLY A 76 3.52 -4.84 -16.41
C GLY A 76 3.54 -4.45 -14.93
N TYR A 77 2.55 -4.88 -14.14
CA TYR A 77 2.60 -4.73 -12.69
C TYR A 77 3.61 -5.70 -12.08
N GLU A 78 4.19 -5.29 -10.95
CA GLU A 78 5.21 -6.05 -10.22
C GLU A 78 4.64 -6.71 -8.95
N GLY A 79 3.39 -6.39 -8.60
CA GLY A 79 2.71 -7.02 -7.48
C GLY A 79 1.19 -6.84 -7.51
N ILE A 80 0.54 -7.39 -6.49
CA ILE A 80 -0.90 -7.30 -6.27
C ILE A 80 -1.16 -6.74 -4.88
N GLU A 81 -2.00 -5.71 -4.79
CA GLU A 81 -2.65 -5.38 -3.54
C GLU A 81 -3.95 -6.18 -3.42
N LEU A 82 -4.05 -7.03 -2.41
CA LEU A 82 -5.23 -7.87 -2.19
C LEU A 82 -6.26 -7.14 -1.32
N ASP A 83 -7.47 -6.96 -1.84
CA ASP A 83 -8.57 -6.23 -1.18
C ASP A 83 -9.21 -6.97 0.02
N ASN A 84 -8.96 -8.27 0.13
CA ASN A 84 -9.50 -9.13 1.17
C ASN A 84 -11.04 -9.13 1.29
N LYS A 85 -11.74 -8.99 0.16
CA LYS A 85 -13.20 -8.90 0.09
C LYS A 85 -13.73 -9.97 -0.85
N ARG A 86 -14.85 -10.59 -0.49
CA ARG A 86 -15.51 -11.56 -1.37
C ARG A 86 -15.84 -10.94 -2.73
N PRO A 87 -15.64 -11.67 -3.84
CA PRO A 87 -15.29 -13.09 -3.89
C PRO A 87 -13.79 -13.42 -3.79
N MET A 88 -12.89 -12.42 -3.72
CA MET A 88 -11.43 -12.63 -3.78
C MET A 88 -10.71 -12.17 -2.52
N GLY A 89 -10.07 -13.11 -1.83
CA GLY A 89 -9.13 -12.79 -0.76
C GLY A 89 -9.75 -12.66 0.63
N ASN A 90 -11.05 -12.92 0.82
CA ASN A 90 -11.63 -12.84 2.16
C ASN A 90 -10.91 -13.84 3.11
N PRO A 91 -10.30 -13.39 4.22
CA PRO A 91 -9.49 -14.25 5.09
C PRO A 91 -10.24 -15.46 5.64
N MET A 92 -11.57 -15.36 5.80
CA MET A 92 -12.40 -16.44 6.32
C MET A 92 -12.66 -17.55 5.30
N ASP A 93 -12.49 -17.28 4.00
CA ASP A 93 -12.70 -18.26 2.92
C ASP A 93 -11.41 -18.93 2.47
N LEU A 94 -10.26 -18.42 2.90
CA LEU A 94 -8.93 -18.87 2.50
C LEU A 94 -8.37 -19.84 3.53
N ASP A 95 -8.63 -21.13 3.30
CA ASP A 95 -7.90 -22.21 3.97
C ASP A 95 -6.44 -22.29 3.50
N GLN A 96 -5.66 -23.16 4.13
CA GLN A 96 -4.23 -23.31 3.84
C GLN A 96 -3.99 -23.70 2.37
N ARG A 97 -4.80 -24.60 1.81
CA ARG A 97 -4.69 -25.06 0.42
C ARG A 97 -4.90 -23.90 -0.57
N LYS A 98 -5.94 -23.08 -0.37
CA LYS A 98 -6.19 -21.92 -1.23
C LYS A 98 -5.07 -20.89 -1.16
N ARG A 99 -4.46 -20.70 0.01
CA ARG A 99 -3.29 -19.81 0.17
C ARG A 99 -2.08 -20.33 -0.59
N GLU A 100 -1.84 -21.63 -0.58
CA GLU A 100 -0.80 -22.28 -1.38
C GLU A 100 -1.06 -22.13 -2.89
N GLU A 101 -2.30 -22.30 -3.33
CA GLU A 101 -2.71 -22.03 -4.72
C GLU A 101 -2.43 -20.57 -5.11
N MET A 102 -2.73 -19.61 -4.22
CA MET A 102 -2.42 -18.20 -4.44
C MET A 102 -0.90 -17.94 -4.52
N HIS A 103 -0.11 -18.54 -3.63
CA HIS A 103 1.36 -18.47 -3.70
C HIS A 103 1.91 -19.03 -5.01
N ASN A 104 1.36 -20.15 -5.48
CA ASN A 104 1.75 -20.74 -6.76
C ASN A 104 1.43 -19.81 -7.94
N SER A 105 0.27 -19.14 -7.94
CA SER A 105 -0.05 -18.13 -8.96
C SER A 105 0.92 -16.95 -8.91
N LEU A 106 1.25 -16.41 -7.74
CA LEU A 106 2.22 -15.32 -7.59
C LEU A 106 3.59 -15.72 -8.17
N ALA A 107 4.08 -16.91 -7.79
CA ALA A 107 5.36 -17.43 -8.27
C ALA A 107 5.37 -17.63 -9.80
N LYS A 108 4.30 -18.24 -10.35
CA LYS A 108 4.11 -18.47 -11.79
C LYS A 108 4.22 -17.18 -12.61
N TYR A 109 3.71 -16.07 -12.10
CA TYR A 109 3.70 -14.79 -12.79
C TYR A 109 4.82 -13.82 -12.36
N GLY A 110 5.64 -14.21 -11.38
CA GLY A 110 6.72 -13.38 -10.85
C GLY A 110 6.21 -12.11 -10.15
N LEU A 111 5.14 -12.24 -9.37
CA LEU A 111 4.49 -11.14 -8.65
C LEU A 111 4.72 -11.29 -7.13
N GLU A 112 4.68 -10.16 -6.43
CA GLU A 112 4.64 -10.12 -4.95
C GLU A 112 3.28 -9.61 -4.45
N ILE A 113 2.95 -9.86 -3.18
CA ILE A 113 1.88 -9.12 -2.48
C ILE A 113 2.56 -8.14 -1.53
N PRO A 114 2.80 -6.87 -1.93
CA PRO A 114 3.44 -5.90 -1.05
C PRO A 114 2.51 -5.43 0.07
N CYS A 115 1.20 -5.45 -0.19
CA CYS A 115 0.17 -4.92 0.69
C CYS A 115 -1.12 -5.74 0.59
N VAL A 116 -1.83 -5.85 1.70
CA VAL A 116 -3.23 -6.29 1.71
C VAL A 116 -4.10 -5.19 2.34
N ALA A 117 -5.32 -5.00 1.86
CA ALA A 117 -6.24 -3.99 2.38
C ALA A 117 -7.25 -4.63 3.34
N ALA A 118 -7.70 -3.86 4.32
CA ALA A 118 -8.88 -4.18 5.12
C ALA A 118 -9.97 -3.15 4.80
N ASN A 119 -11.17 -3.61 4.44
CA ASN A 119 -12.32 -2.75 4.15
C ASN A 119 -13.10 -2.43 5.44
N ASN A 120 -12.53 -1.59 6.31
CA ASN A 120 -13.03 -1.35 7.67
C ASN A 120 -13.53 0.09 7.93
N ASP A 121 -14.37 0.24 8.94
CA ASP A 121 -14.84 1.53 9.45
C ASP A 121 -14.70 1.60 10.98
N PHE A 122 -13.80 2.45 11.49
CA PHE A 122 -13.64 2.66 12.94
C PHE A 122 -14.37 3.89 13.46
N SER A 123 -15.11 4.60 12.62
CA SER A 123 -15.72 5.89 12.96
C SER A 123 -17.04 5.79 13.72
N SER A 124 -17.73 4.64 13.64
CA SER A 124 -18.98 4.43 14.38
C SER A 124 -18.78 4.65 15.88
N PRO A 125 -19.65 5.41 16.57
CA PRO A 125 -19.60 5.55 18.02
C PRO A 125 -20.03 4.26 18.75
N ILE A 126 -20.73 3.36 18.06
CA ILE A 126 -21.28 2.11 18.60
C ILE A 126 -20.16 1.06 18.68
N PRO A 127 -19.78 0.57 19.88
CA PRO A 127 -18.71 -0.42 20.05
C PRO A 127 -18.91 -1.68 19.20
N GLU A 128 -20.11 -2.24 19.15
CA GLU A 128 -20.44 -3.47 18.44
C GLU A 128 -20.16 -3.36 16.94
N HIS A 129 -20.33 -2.16 16.37
CA HIS A 129 -19.97 -1.90 14.97
C HIS A 129 -18.46 -1.88 14.76
N ARG A 130 -17.65 -1.54 15.78
CA ARG A 130 -16.19 -1.55 15.70
C ARG A 130 -15.60 -2.94 16.02
N GLU A 131 -16.23 -3.72 16.88
CA GLU A 131 -15.76 -5.06 17.27
C GLU A 131 -15.62 -5.99 16.05
N CYS A 132 -16.60 -5.98 15.13
CA CYS A 132 -16.50 -6.78 13.91
C CYS A 132 -15.36 -6.32 12.98
N GLN A 133 -15.03 -5.03 12.99
CA GLN A 133 -13.96 -4.42 12.18
C GLN A 133 -12.59 -4.80 12.74
N LEU A 134 -12.43 -4.75 14.07
CA LEU A 134 -11.23 -5.19 14.76
C LEU A 134 -10.95 -6.67 14.49
N LEU A 135 -11.98 -7.52 14.52
CA LEU A 135 -11.87 -8.93 14.18
C LEU A 135 -11.41 -9.12 12.72
N MET A 136 -12.04 -8.42 11.76
CA MET A 136 -11.66 -8.52 10.35
C MET A 136 -10.25 -8.01 10.08
N VAL A 137 -9.82 -6.93 10.72
CA VAL A 137 -8.45 -6.41 10.62
C VAL A 137 -7.44 -7.39 11.21
N ARG A 138 -7.78 -8.04 12.33
CA ARG A 138 -6.93 -9.10 12.93
C ARG A 138 -6.73 -10.27 11.96
N GLU A 139 -7.80 -10.79 11.36
CA GLU A 139 -7.68 -11.88 10.39
C GLU A 139 -6.96 -11.44 9.11
N THR A 140 -7.15 -10.19 8.69
CA THR A 140 -6.39 -9.58 7.59
C THR A 140 -4.90 -9.54 7.89
N ALA A 141 -4.50 -9.16 9.11
CA ALA A 141 -3.09 -9.13 9.52
C ALA A 141 -2.46 -10.53 9.56
N ARG A 142 -3.23 -11.56 9.94
CA ARG A 142 -2.79 -12.96 9.87
C ARG A 142 -2.59 -13.39 8.42
N LEU A 143 -3.56 -13.13 7.55
CA LEU A 143 -3.44 -13.43 6.12
C LEU A 143 -2.26 -12.68 5.49
N ALA A 144 -2.02 -11.42 5.87
CA ALA A 144 -0.87 -10.65 5.40
C ALA A 144 0.45 -11.37 5.69
N LYS A 145 0.61 -11.85 6.93
CA LYS A 145 1.79 -12.64 7.34
C LYS A 145 1.91 -13.91 6.49
N ASP A 146 0.83 -14.65 6.32
CA ASP A 146 0.83 -15.93 5.59
C ASP A 146 1.08 -15.75 4.09
N MET A 147 0.69 -14.61 3.52
CA MET A 147 0.93 -14.23 2.13
C MET A 147 2.25 -13.46 1.91
N GLY A 148 3.04 -13.23 2.96
CA GLY A 148 4.32 -12.52 2.88
C GLY A 148 4.21 -11.01 2.70
N ALA A 149 3.03 -10.43 2.89
CA ALA A 149 2.80 -9.00 2.81
C ALA A 149 3.36 -8.26 4.04
N LYS A 150 4.01 -7.12 3.80
CA LYS A 150 4.63 -6.31 4.87
C LYS A 150 3.70 -5.22 5.41
N VAL A 151 2.64 -4.91 4.67
CA VAL A 151 1.74 -3.79 4.97
C VAL A 151 0.30 -4.28 4.95
N VAL A 152 -0.44 -3.87 5.97
CA VAL A 152 -1.91 -3.91 5.98
C VAL A 152 -2.39 -2.47 5.82
N ARG A 153 -3.11 -2.17 4.75
CA ARG A 153 -3.75 -0.88 4.55
C ARG A 153 -5.11 -0.88 5.27
N LEU A 154 -5.33 0.14 6.09
CA LEU A 154 -6.59 0.36 6.81
C LEU A 154 -7.34 1.54 6.21
N PHE A 155 -8.66 1.48 6.24
CA PHE A 155 -9.49 2.67 6.07
C PHE A 155 -9.85 3.24 7.44
N ALA A 156 -9.96 4.56 7.53
CA ALA A 156 -10.38 5.20 8.78
C ALA A 156 -11.90 5.05 9.00
N ALA A 157 -12.68 5.30 7.93
CA ALA A 157 -14.12 5.42 7.99
C ALA A 157 -14.82 4.91 6.71
N TRP A 158 -14.44 3.72 6.23
CA TRP A 158 -14.99 3.19 4.98
C TRP A 158 -16.18 2.27 5.24
N LEU A 159 -17.39 2.80 5.02
CA LEU A 159 -18.66 2.08 5.22
C LEU A 159 -18.88 0.91 4.24
N GLY A 160 -18.20 0.94 3.09
CA GLY A 160 -18.36 -0.04 2.01
C GLY A 160 -19.18 0.49 0.84
N VAL A 161 -19.66 -0.45 0.02
CA VAL A 161 -20.40 -0.19 -1.23
C VAL A 161 -21.65 -1.04 -1.24
N PRO A 162 -22.85 -0.46 -1.44
CA PRO A 162 -24.02 -1.25 -1.80
C PRO A 162 -23.82 -1.96 -3.13
N ILE A 163 -24.49 -3.09 -3.28
CA ILE A 163 -24.51 -3.86 -4.53
C ILE A 163 -25.97 -4.00 -4.95
N HIS A 164 -26.31 -3.41 -6.09
CA HIS A 164 -27.63 -3.50 -6.71
C HIS A 164 -27.50 -4.26 -8.03
N GLU A 165 -28.27 -5.33 -8.19
CA GLU A 165 -28.27 -6.16 -9.40
C GLU A 165 -26.86 -6.64 -9.84
N GLY A 166 -26.00 -6.93 -8.86
CA GLY A 166 -24.62 -7.40 -9.08
C GLY A 166 -23.59 -6.31 -9.35
N VAL A 167 -23.99 -5.03 -9.42
CA VAL A 167 -23.10 -3.90 -9.65
C VAL A 167 -23.00 -3.04 -8.39
N GLY A 168 -21.79 -2.62 -8.05
CA GLY A 168 -21.51 -1.73 -6.94
C GLY A 168 -22.00 -0.32 -7.23
N THR A 169 -22.71 0.28 -6.28
CA THR A 169 -23.11 1.69 -6.33
C THR A 169 -22.51 2.44 -5.13
N TYR A 170 -22.63 3.77 -5.14
CA TYR A 170 -22.26 4.62 -4.00
C TYR A 170 -23.50 5.24 -3.34
N ASP A 171 -24.67 4.65 -3.57
CA ASP A 171 -25.88 5.03 -2.87
C ASP A 171 -25.66 4.86 -1.36
N PHE A 172 -26.25 5.71 -0.52
CA PHE A 172 -26.08 5.62 0.94
C PHE A 172 -24.64 5.79 1.47
N VAL A 173 -23.63 6.01 0.62
CA VAL A 173 -22.24 6.28 1.02
C VAL A 173 -22.00 7.80 1.15
N HIS A 174 -22.85 8.46 1.94
CA HIS A 174 -22.79 9.90 2.18
C HIS A 174 -22.37 10.11 3.64
N GLY A 175 -21.27 10.83 3.84
CA GLY A 175 -20.78 11.23 5.17
C GLY A 175 -21.46 12.48 5.70
#